data_AF-A0A372KJP1-F1
#
_entry.id   AF-A0A372KJP1-F1
#
_cell.length_a   1.000
_cell.length_b   1.000
_cell.length_c   1.000
_cell.angle_alpha   90.00
_cell.angle_beta   90.00
_cell.angle_gamma   90.00
#
_symmetry.space_group_name_H-M   'P 1'
#
loop_
_entity.id
_entity.type
_entity.pdbx_description
1 polymer ?
#
loop_
_entity_poly.entity_id
_entity_poly.type
_entity_poly.pdbx_seq_one_letter_code
_entity_poly.pdbx_strand_id
1 'polypeptide(L)'
;MRHRWKKLFCVVSVTFLFLVACTSIEKSDNLTVTAIHDKIIRDKTTVEELKSMFGKPDKYDNANKAKKLYHYWNNFEGGVNFMLEDNTDYWETLESNSTSPKYSYKDFEGCYEYSGKNLGVKKVYFFIIDNKVHSFKFKGSITNKSIAKKDKYLRQILDEDK
;
A
#
# COMPACT_ATOMS: atom_id res chain seq x y z
N MET A 1 50.84 0.25 -34.95
CA MET A 1 49.50 0.67 -34.45
C MET A 1 48.61 -0.52 -34.03
N ARG A 2 49.13 -1.54 -33.32
CA ARG A 2 48.38 -2.80 -33.04
C ARG A 2 48.26 -3.17 -31.56
N HIS A 3 48.84 -2.37 -30.66
CA HIS A 3 48.99 -2.73 -29.24
C HIS A 3 48.11 -1.95 -28.25
N ARG A 4 47.39 -0.90 -28.68
CA ARG A 4 46.58 -0.06 -27.78
C ARG A 4 45.14 -0.54 -27.59
N TRP A 5 44.65 -1.47 -28.42
CA TRP A 5 43.23 -1.88 -28.40
C TRP A 5 42.95 -3.01 -27.40
N LYS A 6 43.95 -3.81 -27.04
CA LYS A 6 43.78 -4.89 -26.04
C LYS A 6 43.56 -4.37 -24.61
N LYS A 7 44.08 -3.18 -24.27
CA LYS A 7 43.87 -2.57 -22.95
C LYS A 7 42.48 -1.97 -22.76
N LEU A 8 41.80 -1.57 -23.84
CA LEU A 8 40.44 -1.03 -23.74
C LEU A 8 39.38 -2.12 -23.49
N PHE A 9 39.61 -3.34 -23.97
CA PHE A 9 38.63 -4.43 -23.82
C PHE A 9 38.59 -5.03 -22.40
N CYS A 10 39.69 -5.02 -21.65
CA CYS A 10 39.69 -5.56 -20.28
C CYS A 10 39.04 -4.63 -19.25
N VAL A 11 38.93 -3.32 -19.51
CA VAL A 11 38.34 -2.36 -18.56
C VAL A 11 36.81 -2.36 -18.64
N VAL A 12 36.21 -2.69 -19.79
CA VAL A 12 34.75 -2.69 -19.97
C VAL A 12 34.08 -3.94 -19.38
N SER A 13 34.77 -5.08 -19.31
CA SER A 13 34.19 -6.32 -18.74
C SER A 13 34.15 -6.37 -17.21
N VAL A 14 34.95 -5.56 -16.50
CA VAL A 14 34.96 -5.57 -15.02
C VAL A 14 33.91 -4.63 -14.44
N THR A 15 33.48 -3.60 -15.17
CA THR A 15 32.45 -2.65 -14.71
C THR A 15 31.01 -3.13 -14.90
N PHE A 16 30.76 -4.14 -15.74
CA PHE A 16 29.39 -4.63 -15.98
C PHE A 16 28.88 -5.65 -14.95
N LEU A 17 29.76 -6.26 -14.15
CA LEU A 17 29.38 -7.27 -13.16
C LEU A 17 28.91 -6.69 -11.81
N PHE A 18 28.98 -5.37 -11.61
CA PHE A 18 28.56 -4.70 -10.37
C PHE A 18 27.15 -4.08 -10.40
N LEU A 19 26.41 -4.18 -11.52
CA LEU A 19 25.08 -3.57 -11.65
C LEU A 19 23.89 -4.54 -11.46
N VAL A 20 24.13 -5.77 -11.00
CA VAL A 20 23.06 -6.73 -10.66
C VAL A 20 22.99 -6.97 -9.14
N ALA A 21 23.54 -6.05 -8.34
CA ALA A 21 23.36 -6.06 -6.90
C ALA A 21 22.10 -5.27 -6.51
N CYS A 22 21.16 -5.98 -5.89
CA CYS A 22 20.01 -5.48 -5.15
C CYS A 22 18.86 -4.83 -5.94
N THR A 23 17.90 -5.66 -6.37
CA THR A 23 16.48 -5.28 -6.26
C THR A 23 15.66 -6.40 -5.62
N SER A 24 16.15 -6.94 -4.49
CA SER A 24 15.22 -7.45 -3.48
C SER A 24 14.49 -6.22 -2.91
N ILE A 25 13.37 -5.86 -3.54
CA ILE A 25 12.46 -4.83 -3.01
C ILE A 25 11.92 -5.38 -1.69
N GLU A 26 12.59 -5.03 -0.60
CA GLU A 26 12.18 -5.40 0.75
C GLU A 26 10.83 -4.78 1.08
N LYS A 27 10.08 -5.43 1.98
CA LYS A 27 8.84 -4.87 2.51
C LYS A 27 9.16 -3.56 3.23
N SER A 28 8.44 -2.50 2.87
CA SER A 28 8.70 -1.17 3.42
C SER A 28 8.34 -1.11 4.91
N ASP A 29 9.28 -0.60 5.71
CA ASP A 29 9.03 -0.24 7.11
C ASP A 29 8.06 0.94 7.24
N ASN A 30 7.78 1.64 6.13
CA ASN A 30 6.87 2.79 6.09
C ASN A 30 5.38 2.38 5.90
N LEU A 31 5.06 1.09 5.79
CA LEU A 31 3.68 0.63 5.70
C LEU A 31 3.02 0.65 7.09
N THR A 32 2.43 1.81 7.43
CA THR A 32 1.63 2.04 8.65
C THR A 32 0.24 2.56 8.28
N VAL A 33 -0.73 2.51 9.19
CA VAL A 33 -2.07 3.07 8.94
C VAL A 33 -1.98 4.58 8.74
N THR A 34 -1.18 5.26 9.56
CA THR A 34 -0.92 6.69 9.43
C THR A 34 -0.30 7.05 8.08
N ALA A 35 0.72 6.32 7.62
CA ALA A 35 1.35 6.62 6.34
C ALA A 35 0.42 6.35 5.15
N ILE A 36 -0.46 5.35 5.24
CA ILE A 36 -1.49 5.07 4.23
C ILE A 36 -2.48 6.23 4.17
N HIS A 37 -3.01 6.63 5.33
CA HIS A 37 -3.95 7.73 5.43
C HIS A 37 -3.37 9.04 4.88
N ASP A 38 -2.16 9.41 5.32
CA ASP A 38 -1.59 10.73 5.04
C ASP A 38 -0.99 10.86 3.64
N LYS A 39 -0.69 9.76 2.95
CA LYS A 39 0.01 9.78 1.65
C LYS A 39 -0.82 9.31 0.48
N ILE A 40 -1.86 8.50 0.72
CA ILE A 40 -2.71 8.01 -0.36
C ILE A 40 -3.81 9.03 -0.65
N ILE A 41 -3.65 9.72 -1.77
CA ILE A 41 -4.69 10.57 -2.34
C ILE A 41 -5.55 9.70 -3.26
N ARG A 42 -6.83 9.53 -2.91
CA ARG A 42 -7.79 8.71 -3.67
C ARG A 42 -7.98 9.28 -5.08
N ASP A 43 -8.07 8.38 -6.04
CA ASP A 43 -8.24 8.64 -7.48
C ASP A 43 -7.11 9.50 -8.09
N LYS A 44 -5.97 9.60 -7.42
CA LYS A 44 -4.75 10.27 -7.90
C LYS A 44 -3.53 9.38 -7.78
N THR A 45 -3.34 8.76 -6.61
CA THR A 45 -2.17 7.92 -6.34
C THR A 45 -2.16 6.72 -7.29
N THR A 46 -1.11 6.59 -8.09
CA THR A 46 -0.94 5.50 -9.05
C THR A 46 -0.43 4.23 -8.37
N VAL A 47 -0.59 3.09 -9.05
CA VAL A 47 0.00 1.81 -8.60
C VAL A 47 1.53 1.89 -8.51
N GLU A 48 2.18 2.67 -9.37
CA GLU A 48 3.63 2.84 -9.35
C GLU A 48 4.08 3.61 -8.10
N GLU A 49 3.43 4.74 -7.80
CA GLU A 49 3.68 5.50 -6.56
C GLU A 49 3.40 4.65 -5.31
N LEU A 50 2.32 3.85 -5.33
CA LEU A 50 2.00 2.91 -4.25
C LEU A 50 3.16 1.93 -4.00
N LYS A 51 3.72 1.35 -5.07
CA LYS A 51 4.88 0.45 -4.98
C LYS A 51 6.15 1.18 -4.56
N SER A 52 6.35 2.42 -5.00
CA SER A 52 7.48 3.25 -4.58
C SER A 52 7.43 3.57 -3.09
N MET A 53 6.24 3.81 -2.53
CA MET A 53 6.07 4.14 -1.11
C MET A 53 6.19 2.92 -0.20
N PHE A 54 5.56 1.80 -0.60
CA PHE A 54 5.35 0.66 0.29
C PHE A 54 6.07 -0.63 -0.13
N GLY A 55 6.82 -0.58 -1.24
CA GLY A 55 7.55 -1.72 -1.78
C GLY A 55 6.65 -2.64 -2.61
N LYS A 56 7.06 -3.90 -2.77
CA LYS A 56 6.32 -4.87 -3.58
C LYS A 56 5.08 -5.38 -2.82
N PRO A 57 3.91 -5.50 -3.48
CA PRO A 57 2.74 -6.12 -2.88
C PRO A 57 3.01 -7.60 -2.59
N ASP A 58 2.36 -8.13 -1.56
CA ASP A 58 2.36 -9.58 -1.29
C ASP A 58 1.63 -10.34 -2.39
N LYS A 59 0.54 -9.75 -2.88
CA LYS A 59 -0.36 -10.39 -3.84
C LYS A 59 -1.13 -9.36 -4.64
N TYR A 60 -1.47 -9.74 -5.88
CA TYR A 60 -2.49 -9.10 -6.68
C TYR A 60 -3.70 -10.02 -6.82
N ASP A 61 -4.89 -9.48 -6.61
CA ASP A 61 -6.18 -10.16 -6.80
C ASP A 61 -6.95 -9.46 -7.93
N ASN A 62 -7.51 -10.23 -8.85
CA ASN A 62 -8.22 -9.69 -10.03
C ASN A 62 -9.54 -8.99 -9.68
N ALA A 63 -10.14 -8.32 -10.65
CA ALA A 63 -11.42 -7.61 -10.56
C ALA A 63 -12.52 -8.36 -9.79
N ASN A 64 -12.76 -9.64 -10.09
CA ASN A 64 -13.82 -10.42 -9.45
C ASN A 64 -13.56 -10.64 -7.96
N LYS A 65 -12.31 -10.92 -7.60
CA LYS A 65 -11.92 -11.09 -6.20
C LYS A 65 -11.90 -9.76 -5.47
N ALA A 66 -11.43 -8.69 -6.11
CA ALA A 66 -11.41 -7.34 -5.59
C ALA A 66 -12.84 -6.86 -5.24
N LYS A 67 -13.81 -7.05 -6.14
CA LYS A 67 -15.23 -6.73 -5.89
C LYS A 67 -15.77 -7.43 -4.64
N LYS A 68 -15.49 -8.74 -4.49
CA LYS A 68 -15.92 -9.52 -3.31
C LYS A 68 -15.25 -9.02 -2.02
N LEU A 69 -13.95 -8.74 -2.06
CA LEU A 69 -13.21 -8.23 -0.92
C LEU A 69 -13.69 -6.84 -0.50
N TYR A 70 -13.89 -5.95 -1.46
CA TYR A 70 -14.39 -4.60 -1.21
C TYR A 70 -15.75 -4.67 -0.53
N HIS A 71 -16.71 -5.41 -1.13
CA HIS A 71 -18.05 -5.53 -0.58
C HIS A 71 -18.03 -6.11 0.84
N TYR A 72 -17.23 -7.14 1.10
CA TYR A 72 -17.10 -7.71 2.43
C TYR A 72 -16.59 -6.69 3.46
N TRP A 73 -15.46 -6.04 3.17
CA TRP A 73 -14.84 -5.11 4.13
C TRP A 73 -15.59 -3.78 4.27
N ASN A 74 -16.43 -3.42 3.31
CA ASN A 74 -17.28 -2.24 3.41
C ASN A 74 -18.48 -2.46 4.34
N ASN A 75 -18.87 -3.71 4.60
CA ASN A 75 -20.02 -4.07 5.43
C ASN A 75 -19.61 -4.78 6.73
N PHE A 76 -18.31 -4.83 7.05
CA PHE A 76 -17.82 -5.53 8.24
C PHE A 76 -17.64 -4.56 9.41
N GLU A 77 -18.60 -4.60 10.34
CA GLU A 77 -18.69 -3.69 11.50
C GLU A 77 -17.75 -4.06 12.68
N GLY A 78 -17.02 -5.18 12.61
CA GLY A 78 -16.18 -5.64 13.72
C GLY A 78 -14.68 -5.34 13.58
N GLY A 79 -14.28 -4.55 12.58
CA GLY A 79 -12.90 -4.41 12.15
C GLY A 79 -12.34 -3.00 12.32
N VAL A 80 -11.04 -2.86 12.05
CA VAL A 80 -10.37 -1.56 12.08
C VAL A 80 -11.04 -0.54 11.16
N ASN A 81 -11.62 -0.94 10.02
CA ASN A 81 -12.33 0.03 9.17
C ASN A 81 -13.52 0.68 9.87
N PHE A 82 -14.31 -0.12 10.61
CA PHE A 82 -15.46 0.37 11.37
C PHE A 82 -15.02 1.18 12.59
N MET A 83 -14.04 0.68 13.35
CA MET A 83 -13.53 1.40 14.53
C MET A 83 -12.90 2.75 14.18
N LEU A 84 -12.24 2.85 13.01
CA LEU A 84 -11.75 4.13 12.51
C LEU A 84 -12.89 5.07 12.08
N GLU A 85 -14.05 4.53 11.70
CA GLU A 85 -15.22 5.33 11.32
C GLU A 85 -15.98 5.86 12.53
N ASP A 86 -16.20 4.99 13.52
CA ASP A 86 -17.05 5.31 14.67
C ASP A 86 -16.32 6.19 15.69
N ASN A 87 -15.01 5.99 15.83
CA ASN A 87 -14.24 6.58 16.94
C ASN A 87 -13.31 7.72 16.49
N THR A 88 -13.24 8.03 15.18
CA THR A 88 -12.26 9.00 14.65
C THR A 88 -12.72 9.69 13.37
N ASP A 89 -12.20 10.88 13.09
CA ASP A 89 -12.43 11.59 11.81
C ASP A 89 -11.61 10.99 10.63
N TYR A 90 -11.17 9.73 10.74
CA TYR A 90 -10.25 9.10 9.78
C TYR A 90 -10.79 9.15 8.35
N TRP A 91 -12.06 8.79 8.12
CA TRP A 91 -12.60 8.79 6.77
C TRP A 91 -12.91 10.20 6.24
N GLU A 92 -13.20 11.14 7.14
CA GLU A 92 -13.44 12.54 6.78
C GLU A 92 -12.15 13.28 6.37
N THR A 93 -11.02 12.86 6.93
CA THR A 93 -9.71 13.49 6.67
C THR A 93 -8.97 12.87 5.48
N LEU A 94 -9.56 11.91 4.78
CA LEU A 94 -8.96 11.33 3.57
C LEU A 94 -8.91 12.32 2.42
N GLU A 95 -7.73 12.45 1.83
CA GLU A 95 -7.56 13.22 0.61
C GLU A 95 -8.15 12.46 -0.60
N SER A 96 -8.97 13.16 -1.39
CA SER A 96 -9.50 12.66 -2.65
C SER A 96 -9.35 13.71 -3.74
N ASN A 97 -9.08 13.27 -4.97
CA ASN A 97 -9.06 14.15 -6.11
C ASN A 97 -10.49 14.43 -6.59
N SER A 98 -11.05 15.56 -6.12
CA SER A 98 -12.43 16.03 -6.37
C SER A 98 -12.81 16.22 -7.84
N THR A 99 -11.85 16.13 -8.76
CA THR A 99 -12.05 16.25 -10.23
C THR A 99 -12.24 14.91 -10.95
N SER A 100 -12.19 13.79 -10.24
CA SER A 100 -12.21 12.45 -10.86
C SER A 100 -13.63 11.99 -11.23
N PRO A 101 -13.79 11.21 -12.32
CA PRO A 101 -15.10 10.72 -12.74
C PRO A 101 -15.73 9.82 -11.67
N LYS A 102 -17.08 9.78 -11.64
CA LYS A 102 -17.84 8.87 -10.77
C LYS A 102 -17.59 7.42 -11.23
N TYR A 103 -16.72 6.72 -10.52
CA TYR A 103 -16.51 5.29 -10.72
C TYR A 103 -17.61 4.45 -10.08
N SER A 104 -17.84 3.27 -10.66
CA SER A 104 -18.74 2.26 -10.14
C SER A 104 -17.96 1.03 -9.69
N TYR A 105 -18.60 0.18 -8.89
CA TYR A 105 -18.09 -1.15 -8.53
C TYR A 105 -17.64 -2.01 -9.71
N LYS A 106 -18.20 -1.78 -10.90
CA LYS A 106 -17.89 -2.58 -12.09
C LYS A 106 -16.49 -2.28 -12.63
N ASP A 107 -15.98 -1.09 -12.33
CA ASP A 107 -14.75 -0.52 -12.90
C ASP A 107 -13.47 -0.98 -12.16
N PHE A 108 -13.61 -1.76 -11.08
CA PHE A 108 -12.45 -2.36 -10.41
C PHE A 108 -11.67 -3.27 -11.35
N GLU A 109 -10.38 -2.95 -11.53
CA GLU A 109 -9.39 -3.75 -12.24
C GLU A 109 -8.90 -4.91 -11.35
N GLY A 110 -8.70 -4.62 -10.07
CA GLY A 110 -8.18 -5.55 -9.08
C GLY A 110 -7.85 -4.87 -7.76
N CYS A 111 -7.16 -5.60 -6.89
CA CYS A 111 -6.61 -5.04 -5.66
C CYS A 111 -5.23 -5.61 -5.34
N TYR A 112 -4.38 -4.77 -4.77
CA TYR A 112 -3.08 -5.16 -4.23
C TYR A 112 -3.17 -5.38 -2.73
N GLU A 113 -2.67 -6.53 -2.28
CA GLU A 113 -2.59 -6.88 -0.87
C GLU A 113 -1.18 -6.59 -0.35
N TYR A 114 -1.10 -5.89 0.79
CA TYR A 114 0.16 -5.62 1.49
C TYR A 114 0.06 -6.03 2.95
N SER A 115 1.19 -6.49 3.48
CA SER A 115 1.45 -6.71 4.90
C SER A 115 2.83 -6.20 5.24
N GLY A 116 2.97 -5.66 6.45
CA GLY A 116 4.22 -5.08 6.92
C GLY A 116 4.31 -5.19 8.43
N LYS A 117 5.54 -5.28 8.92
CA LYS A 117 5.79 -5.44 10.36
C LYS A 117 5.29 -4.27 11.19
N ASN A 118 5.12 -3.08 10.60
CA ASN A 118 4.69 -1.84 11.26
C ASN A 118 3.21 -1.47 11.00
N LEU A 119 2.44 -2.32 10.32
CA LEU A 119 1.07 -2.01 9.93
C LEU A 119 0.09 -2.05 11.12
N GLY A 120 0.38 -2.83 12.16
CA GLY A 120 -0.48 -2.98 13.35
C GLY A 120 -1.74 -3.83 13.14
N VAL A 121 -2.16 -4.04 11.88
CA VAL A 121 -3.20 -4.97 11.44
C VAL A 121 -2.65 -6.06 10.52
N LYS A 122 -3.45 -7.09 10.23
CA LYS A 122 -3.00 -8.24 9.45
C LYS A 122 -2.52 -7.87 8.04
N LYS A 123 -3.34 -7.11 7.30
CA LYS A 123 -3.11 -6.70 5.90
C LYS A 123 -3.90 -5.44 5.56
N VAL A 124 -3.52 -4.79 4.45
CA VAL A 124 -4.32 -3.78 3.77
C VAL A 124 -4.52 -4.17 2.31
N TYR A 125 -5.70 -3.86 1.78
CA TYR A 125 -6.07 -4.01 0.37
C TYR A 125 -6.17 -2.63 -0.28
N PHE A 126 -5.47 -2.39 -1.38
CA PHE A 126 -5.63 -1.19 -2.22
C PHE A 126 -6.39 -1.55 -3.48
N PHE A 127 -7.56 -0.96 -3.68
CA PHE A 127 -8.46 -1.24 -4.81
C PHE A 127 -8.20 -0.27 -5.95
N ILE A 128 -8.07 -0.80 -7.17
CA ILE A 128 -7.53 -0.06 -8.31
C ILE A 128 -8.58 0.12 -9.41
N ILE A 129 -8.62 1.35 -9.94
CA ILE A 129 -9.37 1.75 -11.13
C ILE A 129 -8.48 2.72 -11.92
N ASP A 130 -8.37 2.55 -13.24
CA ASP A 130 -7.53 3.36 -14.13
C ASP A 130 -6.09 3.51 -13.60
N ASN A 131 -5.50 2.39 -13.20
CA ASN A 131 -4.15 2.32 -12.59
C ASN A 131 -3.95 3.23 -11.35
N LYS A 132 -5.04 3.69 -10.71
CA LYS A 132 -5.02 4.55 -9.51
C LYS A 132 -5.73 3.89 -8.34
N VAL A 133 -5.30 4.25 -7.13
CA VAL A 133 -5.93 3.81 -5.89
C VAL A 133 -7.26 4.52 -5.72
N HIS A 134 -8.35 3.78 -5.89
CA HIS A 134 -9.70 4.27 -5.65
C HIS A 134 -10.06 4.27 -4.16
N SER A 135 -9.64 3.22 -3.45
CA SER A 135 -9.94 3.01 -2.04
C SER A 135 -8.96 2.01 -1.43
N PHE A 136 -8.95 1.92 -0.10
CA PHE A 136 -8.25 0.87 0.62
C PHE A 136 -9.07 0.36 1.82
N LYS A 137 -8.84 -0.89 2.23
CA LYS A 137 -9.49 -1.50 3.40
C LYS A 137 -8.51 -2.36 4.20
N PHE A 138 -8.57 -2.24 5.52
CA PHE A 138 -7.77 -3.02 6.46
C PHE A 138 -8.42 -4.37 6.76
N LYS A 139 -7.60 -5.40 6.90
CA LYS A 139 -8.06 -6.76 7.19
C LYS A 139 -8.17 -7.01 8.69
N GLY A 140 -9.41 -7.08 9.19
CA GLY A 140 -9.73 -7.54 10.53
C GLY A 140 -9.47 -6.50 11.61
N SER A 141 -9.10 -6.97 12.80
CA SER A 141 -8.81 -6.15 13.99
C SER A 141 -7.30 -5.88 14.16
N ILE A 142 -6.97 -5.05 15.16
CA ILE A 142 -5.58 -4.80 15.57
C ILE A 142 -4.92 -6.12 15.99
N THR A 143 -3.81 -6.47 15.34
CA THR A 143 -3.04 -7.70 15.62
C THR A 143 -1.82 -7.45 16.49
N ASN A 144 -1.36 -6.20 16.62
CA ASN A 144 -0.23 -5.86 17.47
C ASN A 144 -0.47 -4.53 18.21
N LYS A 145 -0.82 -4.64 19.50
CA LYS A 145 -1.08 -3.48 20.37
C LYS A 145 0.13 -2.56 20.56
N SER A 146 1.36 -3.11 20.56
CA SER A 146 2.57 -2.28 20.73
C SER A 146 2.78 -1.34 19.54
N ILE A 147 2.49 -1.82 18.34
CA ILE A 147 2.54 -1.01 17.12
C ILE A 147 1.37 -0.04 17.07
N ALA A 148 0.15 -0.52 17.35
CA ALA A 148 -1.04 0.32 17.34
C ALA A 148 -0.92 1.53 18.29
N LYS A 149 -0.32 1.37 19.47
CA LYS A 149 -0.03 2.49 20.39
C LYS A 149 0.88 3.57 19.80
N LYS A 150 1.74 3.22 18.83
CA LYS A 150 2.67 4.15 18.17
C LYS A 150 2.06 4.78 16.91
N ASP A 151 1.08 4.14 16.28
CA ASP A 151 0.38 4.68 15.11
C ASP A 151 -0.69 5.68 15.54
N LYS A 152 -0.74 6.84 14.87
CA LYS A 152 -1.61 7.98 15.25
C LYS A 152 -3.08 7.57 15.30
N TYR A 153 -3.54 6.82 14.30
CA TYR A 153 -4.95 6.48 14.14
C TYR A 153 -5.32 5.21 14.90
N LEU A 154 -4.46 4.18 14.84
CA LEU A 154 -4.75 2.96 15.59
C LEU A 154 -4.73 3.16 17.12
N ARG A 155 -3.95 4.13 17.63
CA ARG A 155 -3.97 4.45 19.06
C ARG A 155 -5.32 4.97 19.53
N GLN A 156 -6.03 5.76 18.70
CA GLN A 156 -7.32 6.34 19.06
C GLN A 156 -8.36 5.26 19.37
N ILE A 157 -8.39 4.19 18.56
CA ILE A 157 -9.22 3.00 18.81
C ILE A 157 -8.95 2.40 20.20
N LEU A 158 -7.68 2.32 20.61
CA LEU A 158 -7.29 1.69 21.88
C LEU A 158 -7.56 2.54 23.12
N ASP A 159 -7.69 3.85 22.96
CA ASP A 159 -7.96 4.77 24.06
C ASP A 159 -9.46 4.91 24.32
N GLU A 160 -10.31 4.60 23.34
CA GLU A 160 -11.78 4.54 23.46
C GLU A 160 -12.28 3.26 24.14
N ASP A 161 -11.53 2.16 24.06
CA ASP A 161 -11.82 0.87 24.72
C ASP A 161 -11.60 0.89 26.27
N LYS A 162 -11.39 2.07 26.88
CA LYS A 162 -11.11 2.25 28.32
C LYS A 162 -12.20 3.05 29.02
#